data_AF-A0A7R9C9H3-F1
#
_entry.id   AF-A0A7R9C9H3-F1
#
_cell.length_a   1.000
_cell.length_b   1.000
_cell.length_c   1.000
_cell.angle_alpha   90.00
_cell.angle_beta   90.00
_cell.angle_gamma   90.00
#
_symmetry.space_group_name_H-M   'P 1'
#
loop_
_entity.id
_entity.type
_entity.pdbx_description
1 polymer ?
#
loop_
_entity_poly.entity_id
_entity_poly.type
_entity_poly.pdbx_seq_one_letter_code
_entity_poly.pdbx_strand_id
1 'polypeptide(L)'
;MKKSLSISLATLASIAAVATPLTTISCGVKLNEKQKEVKKLANEFTTKFEKIYADVIKKNPGAQAGLDQLKTQFNKTNTDEEIAKLDEKQCDLLIASFKSAIDTLDKLSQ
;
A
#
# COMPACT_ATOMS: atom_id res chain seq x y z
N MET A 1 5.36 -9.09 -25.50
CA MET A 1 3.99 -8.72 -25.08
C MET A 1 4.09 -7.64 -24.02
N LYS A 2 3.73 -6.38 -24.33
CA LYS A 2 3.73 -5.27 -23.36
C LYS A 2 2.53 -5.47 -22.42
N LYS A 3 2.70 -6.20 -21.32
CA LYS A 3 1.68 -6.25 -20.25
C LYS A 3 1.66 -4.88 -19.59
N SER A 4 0.71 -4.05 -20.02
CA SER A 4 0.36 -2.79 -19.39
C SER A 4 0.29 -3.00 -17.88
N LEU A 5 1.10 -2.25 -17.16
CA LEU A 5 1.17 -2.22 -15.70
C LEU A 5 -0.09 -1.51 -15.17
N SER A 6 -1.25 -2.05 -15.50
CA SER A 6 -2.55 -1.60 -15.00
C SER A 6 -2.77 -2.16 -13.61
N ILE A 7 -1.82 -1.95 -12.69
CA ILE A 7 -2.12 -1.92 -11.26
C ILE A 7 -2.89 -0.62 -11.12
N SER A 8 -4.20 -0.69 -11.36
CA SER A 8 -5.05 0.49 -11.35
C SER A 8 -4.84 1.20 -10.03
N LEU A 9 -4.56 2.50 -10.08
CA LEU A 9 -4.56 3.39 -8.93
C LEU A 9 -5.83 3.21 -8.06
N ALA A 10 -6.89 2.67 -8.66
CA ALA A 10 -8.11 2.18 -8.02
C ALA A 10 -7.90 1.09 -6.96
N THR A 11 -6.97 0.14 -7.14
CA THR A 11 -6.64 -0.90 -6.13
C THR A 11 -5.96 -0.30 -4.90
N LEU A 12 -5.16 0.76 -5.10
CA LEU A 12 -4.61 1.59 -4.02
C LEU A 12 -5.68 2.46 -3.36
N ALA A 13 -6.59 3.04 -4.15
CA ALA A 13 -7.68 3.88 -3.66
C ALA A 13 -8.73 3.09 -2.84
N SER A 14 -8.93 1.80 -3.12
CA SER A 14 -9.81 0.94 -2.32
C SER A 14 -9.33 0.73 -0.88
N ILE A 15 -8.04 0.96 -0.59
CA ILE A 15 -7.49 0.91 0.77
C ILE A 15 -7.84 2.19 1.54
N ALA A 16 -7.99 3.32 0.87
CA ALA A 16 -8.32 4.61 1.50
C ALA A 16 -9.81 4.76 1.86
N ALA A 17 -10.70 3.92 1.31
CA ALA A 17 -12.15 4.07 1.46
C ALA A 17 -12.73 3.53 2.78
N VAL A 18 -11.92 2.91 3.66
CA VAL A 18 -12.39 2.34 4.94
C VAL A 18 -12.20 3.28 6.15
N ALA A 19 -11.69 4.49 5.94
CA ALA A 19 -11.48 5.46 7.03
C ALA A 19 -12.76 6.24 7.37
N THR A 20 -13.70 5.60 8.08
CA THR A 20 -14.75 6.33 8.82
C THR A 20 -14.21 6.89 10.13
N PRO A 21 -14.66 8.09 10.58
CA PRO A 21 -14.16 8.72 11.79
C PRO A 21 -14.79 8.08 13.02
N LEU A 22 -14.00 7.37 13.84
CA LEU A 22 -14.36 7.04 15.20
C LEU A 22 -13.20 7.40 16.15
N THR A 23 -13.49 8.47 16.89
CA THR A 23 -12.96 8.89 18.20
C THR A 23 -11.56 8.40 18.60
N THR A 24 -10.64 9.36 18.58
CA THR A 24 -9.49 9.53 19.50
C THR A 24 -9.18 8.37 20.44
N ILE A 25 -8.13 7.61 20.14
CA ILE A 25 -7.30 6.96 21.16
C ILE A 25 -5.86 7.44 20.95
N SER A 26 -5.49 8.46 21.72
CA SER A 26 -4.10 8.85 21.96
C SER A 26 -3.51 7.93 23.04
N CYS A 27 -2.22 7.62 22.88
CA CYS A 27 -1.33 6.76 23.70
C CYS A 27 -1.36 5.26 23.35
N GLY A 28 -0.48 4.88 22.41
CA GLY A 28 0.00 3.50 22.24
C GLY A 28 -0.97 2.55 21.56
N VAL A 29 -1.33 2.85 20.30
CA VAL A 29 -2.12 1.94 19.48
C VAL A 29 -1.37 0.63 19.28
N LYS A 30 -1.80 -0.43 19.98
CA LYS A 30 -1.21 -1.76 19.89
C LYS A 30 -1.96 -2.56 18.83
N LEU A 31 -1.35 -2.70 17.66
CA LEU A 31 -1.89 -3.53 16.58
C LEU A 31 -1.99 -5.01 17.00
N ASN A 32 -3.07 -5.67 16.58
CA ASN A 32 -3.18 -7.13 16.65
C ASN A 32 -2.31 -7.81 15.57
N GLU A 33 -2.25 -9.14 15.55
CA GLU A 33 -1.39 -9.88 14.62
C GLU A 33 -1.74 -9.64 13.14
N LYS A 34 -3.03 -9.67 12.78
CA LYS A 34 -3.48 -9.43 11.40
C LYS A 34 -3.20 -7.99 10.96
N GLN A 35 -3.46 -7.02 11.82
CA GLN A 35 -3.14 -5.60 11.58
C GLN A 35 -1.64 -5.38 11.38
N LYS A 36 -0.78 -6.06 12.17
CA LYS A 36 0.68 -6.05 11.95
C LYS A 36 1.06 -6.67 10.61
N GLU A 37 0.40 -7.76 10.21
CA GLU A 37 0.64 -8.40 8.91
C GLU A 37 0.26 -7.46 7.76
N VAL A 38 -0.89 -6.77 7.84
CA VAL A 38 -1.28 -5.72 6.89
C VAL A 38 -0.18 -4.68 6.79
N LYS A 39 0.28 -4.10 7.91
CA LYS A 39 1.34 -3.08 7.94
C LYS A 39 2.63 -3.57 7.28
N LYS A 40 3.03 -4.80 7.60
CA LYS A 40 4.23 -5.43 7.06
C LYS A 40 4.14 -5.57 5.53
N LEU A 41 3.06 -6.15 5.03
CA LEU A 41 2.86 -6.37 3.60
C LEU A 41 2.72 -5.05 2.84
N ALA A 42 2.05 -4.07 3.43
CA ALA A 42 1.95 -2.74 2.86
C ALA A 42 3.35 -2.10 2.70
N ASN A 43 4.21 -2.16 3.73
CA ASN A 43 5.58 -1.65 3.65
C ASN A 43 6.43 -2.40 2.60
N GLU A 44 6.27 -3.71 2.52
CA GLU A 44 6.95 -4.55 1.52
C GLU A 44 6.53 -4.18 0.10
N PHE A 45 5.22 -4.03 -0.15
CA PHE A 45 4.68 -3.57 -1.42
C PHE A 45 5.28 -2.22 -1.82
N THR A 46 5.25 -1.23 -0.93
CA THR A 46 5.78 0.11 -1.21
C THR A 46 7.27 0.06 -1.56
N THR A 47 8.06 -0.71 -0.80
CA THR A 47 9.50 -0.88 -1.08
C THR A 47 9.75 -1.50 -2.46
N LYS A 48 8.98 -2.52 -2.85
CA LYS A 48 9.12 -3.16 -4.17
C LYS A 48 8.65 -2.24 -5.29
N PHE A 49 7.52 -1.55 -5.08
CA PHE A 49 6.97 -0.60 -6.03
C PHE A 49 7.97 0.52 -6.32
N GLU A 50 8.58 1.11 -5.28
CA GLU A 50 9.61 2.14 -5.43
C GLU A 50 10.80 1.68 -6.29
N LYS A 51 11.27 0.44 -6.10
CA LYS A 51 12.38 -0.11 -6.90
C LYS A 51 12.01 -0.20 -8.38
N ILE A 52 10.83 -0.73 -8.70
CA ILE A 52 10.37 -0.84 -10.09
C ILE A 52 10.15 0.55 -10.70
N TYR A 53 9.58 1.47 -9.91
CA TYR A 53 9.29 2.81 -10.38
C TYR A 53 10.54 3.67 -10.56
N ALA A 54 11.62 3.40 -9.83
CA ALA A 54 12.91 4.08 -10.02
C ALA A 54 13.44 3.89 -11.45
N ASP A 55 13.25 2.71 -12.05
CA ASP A 55 13.64 2.47 -13.44
C ASP A 55 12.73 3.16 -14.45
N VAL A 56 11.46 3.41 -14.08
CA VAL A 56 10.53 4.25 -14.86
C VAL A 56 10.97 5.70 -14.80
N ILE A 57 11.30 6.23 -13.61
CA ILE A 57 11.75 7.61 -13.41
C ILE A 57 13.04 7.89 -14.19
N LYS A 58 14.00 6.96 -14.21
CA LYS A 58 15.22 7.11 -15.02
C LYS A 58 14.92 7.33 -16.50
N LYS A 59 13.85 6.71 -17.02
CA LYS A 59 13.41 6.83 -18.42
C LYS A 59 12.44 8.00 -18.64
N ASN A 60 11.77 8.46 -17.59
CA ASN A 60 10.82 9.57 -17.62
C ASN A 60 10.86 10.33 -16.29
N PRO A 61 11.72 11.36 -16.14
CA PRO A 61 11.86 12.12 -14.90
C PRO A 61 10.57 12.81 -14.44
N GLY A 62 9.64 13.11 -15.37
CA GLY A 62 8.33 13.68 -15.04
C GLY A 62 7.42 12.73 -14.24
N ALA A 63 7.72 11.43 -14.20
CA ALA A 63 7.00 10.46 -13.39
C ALA A 63 7.29 10.57 -11.88
N GLN A 64 8.34 11.29 -11.47
CA GLN A 64 8.72 11.45 -10.07
C GLN A 64 7.58 12.03 -9.22
N ALA A 65 6.89 13.06 -9.72
CA ALA A 65 5.79 13.70 -9.01
C ALA A 65 4.64 12.72 -8.69
N GLY A 66 4.36 11.79 -9.61
CA GLY A 66 3.36 10.74 -9.39
C GLY A 66 3.77 9.74 -8.31
N LEU A 67 5.05 9.37 -8.27
CA LEU A 67 5.59 8.51 -7.20
C LEU A 67 5.51 9.20 -5.83
N ASP A 68 5.87 10.48 -5.76
CA ASP A 68 5.86 11.25 -4.50
C ASP A 68 4.44 11.44 -3.96
N GLN A 69 3.45 11.64 -4.84
CA GLN A 69 2.05 11.67 -4.48
C GLN A 69 1.58 10.32 -3.91
N LEU A 70 1.94 9.22 -4.56
CA LEU A 70 1.60 7.87 -4.12
C LEU A 70 2.23 7.55 -2.76
N LYS A 71 3.51 7.89 -2.57
CA LYS A 71 4.20 7.79 -1.27
C LYS A 71 3.49 8.58 -0.18
N THR A 72 3.11 9.83 -0.49
CA THR A 72 2.44 10.70 0.46
C THR A 72 1.10 10.11 0.89
N GLN A 73 0.30 9.59 -0.05
CA GLN A 73 -0.96 8.93 0.29
C GLN A 73 -0.72 7.67 1.13
N PHE A 74 0.22 6.84 0.71
CA PHE A 74 0.54 5.60 1.41
C PHE A 74 1.01 5.84 2.86
N ASN A 75 1.89 6.82 3.07
CA ASN A 75 2.35 7.20 4.40
C ASN A 75 1.24 7.75 5.31
N LYS A 76 0.22 8.39 4.72
CA LYS A 76 -0.95 8.87 5.47
C LYS A 76 -1.89 7.74 5.89
N THR A 77 -2.02 6.70 5.06
CA THR A 77 -2.97 5.59 5.30
C THR A 77 -2.36 4.40 6.02
N ASN A 78 -1.04 4.26 6.03
CA ASN A 78 -0.33 3.12 6.64
C ASN A 78 0.19 3.42 8.06
N THR A 79 -0.47 4.32 8.79
CA THR A 79 -0.14 4.59 10.20
C THR A 79 -0.79 3.54 11.11
N ASP A 80 -0.27 3.39 12.33
CA ASP A 80 -0.85 2.43 13.29
C ASP A 80 -2.28 2.81 13.66
N GLU A 81 -2.59 4.11 13.73
CA GLU A 81 -3.93 4.62 14.01
C GLU A 81 -4.95 4.25 12.93
N GLU A 82 -4.57 4.33 11.65
CA GLU A 82 -5.47 3.95 10.55
C GLU A 82 -5.62 2.44 10.44
N ILE A 83 -4.53 1.69 10.58
CA ILE A 83 -4.55 0.23 10.52
C ILE A 83 -5.34 -0.37 11.68
N ALA A 84 -5.30 0.26 12.87
CA ALA A 84 -6.05 -0.21 14.02
C ALA A 84 -7.57 -0.11 13.85
N LYS A 85 -8.06 0.71 12.92
CA LYS A 85 -9.49 0.82 12.59
C LYS A 85 -10.00 -0.34 11.74
N LEU A 86 -9.10 -1.15 11.17
CA LEU A 86 -9.47 -2.27 10.32
C LEU A 86 -10.07 -3.40 11.14
N ASP A 87 -11.24 -3.88 10.71
CA ASP A 87 -11.81 -5.12 11.19
C ASP A 87 -11.08 -6.35 10.60
N GLU A 88 -11.42 -7.52 11.12
CA GLU A 88 -10.77 -8.78 10.74
C GLU A 88 -10.93 -9.13 9.26
N LYS A 89 -12.12 -8.91 8.68
CA LYS A 89 -12.39 -9.20 7.26
C LYS A 89 -11.66 -8.22 6.35
N GLN A 90 -11.60 -6.95 6.76
CA GLN A 90 -10.82 -5.93 6.07
C GLN A 90 -9.33 -6.27 6.09
N CYS A 91 -8.81 -6.74 7.22
CA CYS A 91 -7.43 -7.22 7.31
C CYS A 91 -7.18 -8.39 6.36
N ASP A 92 -8.05 -9.41 6.35
CA ASP A 92 -7.89 -10.59 5.49
C ASP A 92 -7.91 -10.21 3.99
N LEU A 93 -8.82 -9.32 3.59
CA LEU A 93 -8.91 -8.81 2.22
C LEU A 93 -7.64 -8.03 1.82
N LEU A 94 -7.15 -7.16 2.72
CA LEU A 94 -5.94 -6.38 2.47
C LEU A 94 -4.69 -7.26 2.40
N ILE A 95 -4.56 -8.25 3.29
CA ILE A 95 -3.47 -9.22 3.28
C ILE A 95 -3.44 -9.97 1.94
N ALA A 96 -4.58 -10.48 1.49
CA ALA A 96 -4.66 -11.19 0.21
C ALA A 96 -4.32 -10.27 -0.98
N SER A 97 -4.81 -9.03 -0.95
CA SER A 97 -4.56 -8.03 -1.98
C SER A 97 -3.08 -7.65 -2.06
N PHE A 98 -2.43 -7.37 -0.92
CA PHE A 98 -1.01 -7.06 -0.90
C PHE A 98 -0.14 -8.25 -1.32
N LYS A 99 -0.45 -9.48 -0.88
CA LYS A 99 0.27 -10.68 -1.33
C LYS A 99 0.22 -10.84 -2.85
N SER A 100 -0.96 -10.68 -3.45
CA SER A 100 -1.16 -10.74 -4.90
C SER A 100 -0.40 -9.62 -5.64
N ALA A 101 -0.45 -8.39 -5.11
CA ALA A 101 0.26 -7.26 -5.68
C ALA A 101 1.79 -7.45 -5.60
N ILE A 102 2.32 -7.91 -4.47
CA ILE A 102 3.74 -8.20 -4.27
C ILE A 102 4.22 -9.28 -5.25
N ASP A 103 3.50 -10.39 -5.39
CA ASP A 103 3.82 -11.45 -6.35
C ASP A 103 3.85 -10.91 -7.80
N THR A 104 2.92 -10.02 -8.14
CA THR A 104 2.92 -9.34 -9.44
C THR A 104 4.17 -8.48 -9.62
N LEU A 105 4.55 -7.68 -8.61
CA LEU A 105 5.76 -6.85 -8.65
C LEU A 105 7.02 -7.72 -8.78
N ASP A 106 7.11 -8.83 -8.05
CA ASP A 106 8.25 -9.74 -8.14
C ASP A 106 8.42 -10.31 -9.56
N LYS A 107 7.32 -10.69 -10.21
CA LYS A 107 7.32 -11.13 -11.62
C LYS A 107 7.74 -10.05 -12.61
N LEU A 108 7.54 -8.78 -12.28
CA LEU A 108 7.93 -7.65 -13.13
C LEU A 108 9.40 -7.25 -12.94
N SER A 109 10.00 -7.68 -11.83
CA SER A 109 11.41 -7.44 -11.51
C SER A 109 12.38 -8.50 -12.07
N GLN A 110 11.85 -9.60 -12.62
CA GLN A 110 12.59 -10.66 -13.33
C GLN A 110 12.73 -10.34 -14.82
#